data_AF-A0A1J3G2A7-F1
#
_entry.id   AF-A0A1J3G2A7-F1
#
_cell.length_a   1.000
_cell.length_b   1.000
_cell.length_c   1.000
_cell.angle_alpha   90.00
_cell.angle_beta   90.00
_cell.angle_gamma   90.00
#
_symmetry.space_group_name_H-M   'P 1'
#
loop_
_entity.id
_entity.type
_entity.pdbx_description
1 polymer ?
#
loop_
_entity_poly.entity_id
_entity_poly.type
_entity_poly.pdbx_seq_one_letter_code
_entity_poly.pdbx_strand_id
1 'polypeptide(L)'
;MATLFTATAPSHHRFVSTSQHPKHNLPSQPLSIAFTEHPAPAAVALQQQQQMTDWVASPVTRRFGIGAGFTLAGFLALDVVSKQMKSQLNVFQEDANTRDFEKQEEIVLPNGIRYYDVQVGSGASPSSGYMVVFDVKGQVHGTEQVFLDTFGSKKKSASMVMDSRPYSKGLCQGVEYVLRSMKAGGKRRVIIPPSLGFGDKNVEFEPGLQIPPSSTLEYIIEVDTVYCFQTLV
;
A
#
# COMPACT_ATOMS: atom_id res chain seq x y z
N MET A 1 -75.04 -32.40 15.95
CA MET A 1 -74.59 -33.04 14.70
C MET A 1 -73.15 -32.64 14.46
N ALA A 2 -72.27 -33.60 14.16
CA ALA A 2 -70.93 -33.33 13.58
C ALA A 2 -71.12 -32.98 12.06
N THR A 3 -70.16 -32.59 11.22
CA THR A 3 -68.69 -32.75 11.11
C THR A 3 -68.10 -31.48 10.43
N LEU A 4 -66.79 -31.26 10.18
CA LEU A 4 -65.52 -31.99 10.38
C LEU A 4 -64.36 -30.94 10.47
N PHE A 5 -63.14 -31.37 10.75
CA PHE A 5 -61.89 -30.64 10.42
C PHE A 5 -61.28 -31.22 9.15
N THR A 6 -60.60 -30.42 8.33
CA THR A 6 -59.77 -30.93 7.22
C THR A 6 -58.37 -30.33 7.31
N ALA A 7 -57.42 -31.12 7.82
CA ALA A 7 -55.99 -30.83 7.70
C ALA A 7 -55.48 -31.36 6.35
N THR A 8 -54.46 -30.72 5.76
CA THR A 8 -53.80 -31.23 4.55
C THR A 8 -52.30 -30.99 4.65
N ALA A 9 -51.53 -32.08 4.58
CA ALA A 9 -50.09 -32.08 4.48
C ALA A 9 -49.66 -33.18 3.50
N PRO A 10 -48.85 -32.82 2.49
CA PRO A 10 -47.79 -33.70 1.97
C PRO A 10 -46.51 -32.91 1.68
N SER A 11 -45.34 -33.50 1.41
CA SER A 11 -44.83 -34.87 1.60
C SER A 11 -43.29 -34.82 1.57
N HIS A 12 -42.63 -35.79 2.18
CA HIS A 12 -41.16 -35.89 2.17
C HIS A 12 -40.61 -36.18 0.75
N HIS A 13 -39.54 -35.48 0.35
CA HIS A 13 -38.61 -35.98 -0.66
C HIS A 13 -37.22 -36.17 -0.07
N ARG A 14 -36.92 -37.43 0.23
CA ARG A 14 -35.65 -37.93 0.74
C ARG A 14 -34.82 -38.44 -0.44
N PHE A 15 -33.90 -37.63 -0.96
CA PHE A 15 -32.93 -38.11 -1.95
C PHE A 15 -31.76 -38.81 -1.25
N VAL A 16 -31.82 -40.13 -1.22
CA VAL A 16 -30.64 -40.99 -1.08
C VAL A 16 -30.21 -41.35 -2.50
N SER A 17 -28.97 -41.07 -2.86
CA SER A 17 -28.37 -41.56 -4.11
C SER A 17 -27.17 -42.42 -3.77
N THR A 18 -27.15 -43.63 -4.33
CA THR A 18 -26.17 -44.69 -4.12
C THR A 18 -25.22 -44.83 -5.32
N SER A 19 -24.24 -45.73 -5.19
CA SER A 19 -23.19 -46.09 -6.16
C SER A 19 -21.98 -45.14 -6.14
N GLN A 20 -20.79 -45.51 -5.64
CA GLN A 20 -19.94 -46.71 -5.77
C GLN A 20 -19.11 -46.82 -7.06
N HIS A 21 -17.79 -46.88 -6.84
CA HIS A 21 -16.69 -47.40 -7.68
C HIS A 21 -16.29 -46.64 -8.96
N PRO A 22 -15.01 -46.78 -9.43
CA PRO A 22 -13.95 -47.66 -8.92
C PRO A 22 -12.66 -46.97 -8.42
N LYS A 23 -11.95 -47.64 -7.52
CA LYS A 23 -10.54 -47.37 -7.22
C LYS A 23 -9.66 -47.89 -8.36
N HIS A 24 -8.70 -47.12 -8.84
CA HIS A 24 -7.64 -47.61 -9.72
C HIS A 24 -6.31 -47.68 -8.94
N ASN A 25 -5.95 -48.87 -8.46
CA ASN A 25 -4.59 -49.17 -8.01
C ASN A 25 -3.76 -49.62 -9.21
N LEU A 26 -2.50 -49.16 -9.32
CA LEU A 26 -1.32 -49.87 -9.87
C LEU A 26 -0.12 -48.88 -9.94
N PRO A 27 1.14 -49.34 -9.93
CA PRO A 27 1.77 -50.21 -8.93
C PRO A 27 3.00 -49.54 -8.28
N SER A 28 3.35 -49.97 -7.07
CA SER A 28 4.64 -49.63 -6.45
C SER A 28 5.80 -50.27 -7.21
N GLN A 29 6.86 -49.51 -7.48
CA GLN A 29 8.18 -50.07 -7.84
C GLN A 29 9.26 -49.41 -6.96
N PRO A 30 10.05 -50.19 -6.21
CA PRO A 30 11.20 -49.66 -5.49
C PRO A 30 12.44 -49.66 -6.39
N LEU A 31 13.12 -48.52 -6.49
CA LEU A 31 14.48 -48.45 -7.02
C LEU A 31 15.43 -47.99 -5.91
N SER A 32 15.92 -48.96 -5.15
CA SER A 32 17.09 -48.81 -4.30
C SER A 32 18.35 -48.83 -5.18
N ILE A 33 19.13 -47.76 -5.15
CA ILE A 33 20.58 -47.84 -5.34
C ILE A 33 21.20 -47.09 -4.16
N ALA A 34 22.09 -47.77 -3.44
CA ALA A 34 22.77 -47.26 -2.27
C ALA A 34 24.27 -47.12 -2.55
N PHE A 35 24.97 -46.40 -1.66
CA PHE A 35 26.43 -46.19 -1.64
C PHE A 35 26.97 -45.32 -2.79
N THR A 36 27.97 -44.45 -2.57
CA THR A 36 29.05 -44.54 -1.57
C THR A 36 29.35 -43.20 -0.87
N GLU A 37 29.62 -43.28 0.43
CA GLU A 37 30.13 -42.22 1.31
C GLU A 37 31.67 -42.25 1.37
N HIS A 38 32.34 -41.09 1.46
CA HIS A 38 33.71 -40.79 2.00
C HIS A 38 34.47 -39.74 1.15
N PRO A 39 35.43 -38.97 1.72
CA PRO A 39 35.28 -38.12 2.90
C PRO A 39 35.93 -36.73 2.70
N ALA A 40 35.75 -35.81 3.66
CA ALA A 40 36.73 -34.73 3.86
C ALA A 40 37.99 -35.32 4.53
N PRO A 41 39.21 -34.81 4.25
CA PRO A 41 39.71 -33.76 5.14
C PRO A 41 40.71 -32.76 4.51
N ALA A 42 40.67 -31.51 4.96
CA ALA A 42 41.86 -30.70 5.23
C ALA A 42 41.46 -29.45 6.02
N ALA A 43 42.06 -29.24 7.18
CA ALA A 43 41.90 -28.01 7.95
C ALA A 43 43.28 -27.44 8.30
N VAL A 44 43.34 -26.10 8.42
CA VAL A 44 44.40 -25.31 9.05
C VAL A 44 45.79 -25.32 8.38
N ALA A 45 46.12 -24.21 7.73
CA ALA A 45 47.42 -23.56 7.87
C ALA A 45 47.26 -22.03 7.69
N LEU A 46 47.45 -21.29 8.78
CA LEU A 46 47.58 -19.83 8.78
C LEU A 46 48.97 -19.45 8.28
N GLN A 47 49.08 -18.62 7.25
CA GLN A 47 50.24 -17.74 7.07
C GLN A 47 49.79 -16.33 6.71
N GLN A 48 50.53 -15.35 7.23
CA GLN A 48 50.07 -14.00 7.49
C GLN A 48 51.06 -13.00 6.87
N GLN A 49 50.62 -12.26 5.86
CA GLN A 49 51.23 -11.02 5.35
C GLN A 49 50.05 -10.17 4.82
N GLN A 50 49.63 -9.08 5.46
CA GLN A 50 50.30 -7.76 5.46
C GLN A 50 50.78 -7.40 4.04
N GLN A 51 50.20 -6.45 3.31
CA GLN A 51 49.99 -5.04 3.68
C GLN A 51 48.93 -4.33 2.79
N MET A 52 48.45 -3.17 3.27
CA MET A 52 48.05 -1.92 2.58
C MET A 52 47.22 -2.03 1.28
N THR A 53 46.02 -1.43 1.17
CA THR A 53 45.72 0.01 1.22
C THR A 53 46.63 0.89 0.32
N ASP A 54 46.64 0.62 -0.99
CA ASP A 54 47.17 1.55 -1.98
C ASP A 54 46.25 2.78 -2.15
N TRP A 55 46.41 3.71 -1.22
CA TRP A 55 46.08 5.12 -1.42
C TRP A 55 47.38 5.93 -1.42
N VAL A 56 47.55 6.72 -2.48
CA VAL A 56 48.52 7.83 -2.64
C VAL A 56 50.00 7.52 -2.99
N ALA A 57 50.45 8.29 -3.99
CA ALA A 57 51.83 8.66 -4.36
C ALA A 57 52.74 7.62 -5.03
N SER A 58 52.78 7.69 -6.37
CA SER A 58 54.04 7.47 -7.12
C SER A 58 54.78 8.80 -7.29
N PRO A 59 56.05 8.93 -6.90
CA PRO A 59 56.86 10.12 -7.15
C PRO A 59 57.53 10.03 -8.52
N VAL A 60 57.17 10.91 -9.46
CA VAL A 60 57.93 11.09 -10.71
C VAL A 60 58.48 12.52 -10.76
N THR A 61 59.81 12.61 -10.82
CA THR A 61 60.54 13.86 -11.01
C THR A 61 61.67 13.57 -12.00
N ARG A 62 61.94 14.53 -12.90
CA ARG A 62 62.93 14.50 -14.01
C ARG A 62 62.50 13.66 -15.24
N ARG A 63 62.73 14.11 -16.49
CA ARG A 63 63.44 15.32 -17.00
C ARG A 63 62.89 15.76 -18.38
N PHE A 64 62.84 17.08 -18.61
CA PHE A 64 62.84 17.81 -19.90
C PHE A 64 62.12 17.22 -21.14
N GLY A 65 61.01 17.86 -21.53
CA GLY A 65 60.44 17.83 -22.88
C GLY A 65 59.53 19.06 -23.07
N ILE A 66 59.81 19.90 -24.06
CA ILE A 66 59.11 21.19 -24.29
C ILE A 66 57.92 20.97 -25.22
N GLY A 67 56.74 21.55 -24.93
CA GLY A 67 55.67 21.68 -25.92
C GLY A 67 54.27 21.99 -25.37
N ALA A 68 53.83 23.25 -25.55
CA ALA A 68 52.49 23.80 -25.24
C ALA A 68 52.01 23.74 -23.77
N GLY A 69 51.39 24.77 -23.20
CA GLY A 69 51.03 26.06 -23.79
C GLY A 69 49.80 26.67 -23.14
N PHE A 70 49.92 27.17 -21.89
CA PHE A 70 48.87 27.97 -21.24
C PHE A 70 49.47 29.27 -20.69
N THR A 71 49.30 30.35 -21.43
CA THR A 71 49.80 31.69 -21.11
C THR A 71 48.94 32.35 -20.04
N LEU A 72 49.44 32.41 -18.80
CA LEU A 72 48.82 33.17 -17.72
C LEU A 72 49.22 34.66 -17.81
N ALA A 73 48.54 35.42 -18.65
CA ALA A 73 48.68 36.88 -18.74
C ALA A 73 47.34 37.49 -19.18
N GLY A 74 46.66 38.20 -18.28
CA GLY A 74 45.30 38.69 -18.56
C GLY A 74 44.65 39.47 -17.41
N PHE A 75 45.44 40.15 -16.59
CA PHE A 75 44.94 41.09 -15.58
C PHE A 75 45.67 42.42 -15.78
N LEU A 76 44.95 43.44 -16.28
CA LEU A 76 45.10 44.86 -15.93
C LEU A 76 44.13 45.73 -16.75
N ALA A 77 43.28 46.47 -16.02
CA ALA A 77 42.68 47.76 -16.36
C ALA A 77 42.00 47.98 -17.73
N LEU A 78 40.66 48.03 -17.71
CA LEU A 78 39.96 49.23 -18.17
C LEU A 78 38.87 49.60 -17.16
N ASP A 79 38.99 50.81 -16.59
CA ASP A 79 38.01 51.44 -15.71
C ASP A 79 37.03 52.29 -16.54
N VAL A 80 36.07 52.96 -15.89
CA VAL A 80 35.17 54.01 -16.39
C VAL A 80 33.88 53.54 -17.09
N VAL A 81 32.82 53.58 -16.26
CA VAL A 81 31.43 53.96 -16.60
C VAL A 81 30.64 53.02 -17.52
N SER A 82 29.72 52.28 -16.88
CA SER A 82 28.32 52.45 -17.26
C SER A 82 27.41 52.51 -16.03
N LYS A 83 26.92 53.72 -15.71
CA LYS A 83 25.70 53.87 -14.89
C LYS A 83 24.54 53.24 -15.69
N GLN A 84 23.53 52.73 -14.99
CA GLN A 84 22.26 52.25 -15.56
C GLN A 84 22.26 50.83 -16.17
N MET A 85 22.44 49.82 -15.32
CA MET A 85 21.59 48.61 -15.35
C MET A 85 21.03 48.31 -13.94
N LYS A 86 20.24 49.25 -13.41
CA LYS A 86 19.21 48.93 -12.40
C LYS A 86 18.01 48.33 -13.14
N SER A 87 17.37 47.33 -12.53
CA SER A 87 16.33 46.48 -13.15
C SER A 87 16.94 45.54 -14.23
N GLN A 88 16.96 44.21 -14.10
CA GLN A 88 16.05 43.29 -13.43
C GLN A 88 16.82 42.15 -12.73
N LEU A 89 17.09 42.24 -11.42
CA LEU A 89 17.65 41.11 -10.64
C LEU A 89 17.35 41.19 -9.13
N ASN A 90 16.18 41.74 -8.77
CA ASN A 90 15.65 41.83 -7.40
C ASN A 90 14.19 41.30 -7.35
N VAL A 91 13.97 40.05 -7.81
CA VAL A 91 12.62 39.42 -7.78
C VAL A 91 12.63 37.96 -7.30
N PHE A 92 13.80 37.31 -7.13
CA PHE A 92 13.87 35.87 -6.84
C PHE A 92 14.37 35.46 -5.45
N GLN A 93 14.63 36.41 -4.53
CA GLN A 93 15.23 36.08 -3.24
C GLN A 93 14.71 36.91 -2.06
N GLU A 94 13.41 37.20 -2.00
CA GLU A 94 12.77 37.54 -0.71
C GLU A 94 11.25 37.23 -0.74
N ASP A 95 10.91 35.99 -0.36
CA ASP A 95 9.58 35.62 0.19
C ASP A 95 9.70 34.32 1.00
N ALA A 96 10.68 34.28 1.91
CA ALA A 96 10.97 33.13 2.77
C ALA A 96 9.98 32.98 3.93
N ASN A 97 8.67 33.09 3.67
CA ASN A 97 7.61 32.74 4.63
C ASN A 97 6.25 32.42 3.98
N THR A 98 6.24 31.62 2.90
CA THR A 98 5.06 30.82 2.57
C THR A 98 5.30 29.39 3.01
N ARG A 99 4.54 28.92 3.99
CA ARG A 99 4.51 27.49 4.33
C ARG A 99 3.91 26.78 3.13
N ASP A 100 4.70 25.96 2.43
CA ASP A 100 4.20 25.01 1.45
C ASP A 100 3.29 24.00 2.16
N PHE A 101 2.02 24.38 2.30
CA PHE A 101 0.95 23.42 2.42
C PHE A 101 0.84 22.75 1.06
N GLU A 102 1.62 21.67 0.92
CA GLU A 102 1.57 20.69 -0.15
C GLU A 102 0.09 20.43 -0.49
N LYS A 103 -0.36 21.08 -1.58
CA LYS A 103 -1.77 21.26 -1.86
C LYS A 103 -2.32 19.95 -2.41
N GLN A 104 -2.70 19.05 -1.50
CA GLN A 104 -3.28 17.76 -1.83
C GLN A 104 -4.41 17.96 -2.83
N GLU A 105 -4.24 17.43 -4.03
CA GLU A 105 -5.19 17.58 -5.13
C GLU A 105 -6.44 16.74 -4.83
N GLU A 106 -7.63 17.37 -4.86
CA GLU A 106 -8.89 16.66 -4.66
C GLU A 106 -9.25 15.90 -5.94
N ILE A 107 -9.20 14.58 -5.88
CA ILE A 107 -9.59 13.71 -6.99
C ILE A 107 -11.04 13.26 -6.78
N VAL A 108 -11.91 13.66 -7.72
CA VAL A 108 -13.34 13.34 -7.72
C VAL A 108 -13.62 12.16 -8.65
N LEU A 109 -14.19 11.08 -8.11
CA LEU A 109 -14.63 9.94 -8.91
C LEU A 109 -16.04 10.17 -9.53
N PRO A 110 -16.37 9.51 -10.65
CA PRO A 110 -17.72 9.53 -11.24
C PRO A 110 -18.83 9.02 -10.30
N ASN A 111 -18.48 8.27 -9.25
CA ASN A 111 -19.43 7.77 -8.24
C ASN A 111 -19.66 8.74 -7.06
N GLY A 112 -19.10 9.96 -7.13
CA GLY A 112 -19.25 11.01 -6.12
C GLY A 112 -18.32 10.90 -4.91
N ILE A 113 -17.49 9.86 -4.82
CA ILE A 113 -16.39 9.80 -3.84
C ILE A 113 -15.36 10.87 -4.21
N ARG A 114 -14.81 11.54 -3.20
CA ARG A 114 -13.66 12.44 -3.35
C ARG A 114 -12.52 11.96 -2.47
N TYR A 115 -11.28 12.12 -2.92
CA TYR A 115 -10.13 11.74 -2.10
C TYR A 115 -8.91 12.62 -2.32
N TYR A 116 -8.00 12.53 -1.36
CA TYR A 116 -6.72 13.20 -1.29
C TYR A 116 -5.66 12.15 -1.01
N ASP A 117 -4.71 11.97 -1.93
CA ASP A 117 -3.56 11.10 -1.70
C ASP A 117 -2.60 11.78 -0.72
N VAL A 118 -2.43 11.15 0.45
CA VAL A 118 -1.45 11.57 1.46
C VAL A 118 -0.12 10.88 1.20
N GLN A 119 -0.17 9.64 0.73
CA GLN A 119 0.98 8.84 0.32
C GLN A 119 0.55 7.80 -0.71
N VAL A 120 1.20 7.78 -1.88
CA VAL A 120 0.93 6.76 -2.90
C VAL A 120 1.78 5.52 -2.59
N GLY A 121 1.14 4.39 -2.34
CA GLY A 121 1.81 3.12 -2.08
C GLY A 121 2.47 2.55 -3.34
N SER A 122 3.55 1.78 -3.17
CA SER A 122 4.28 1.13 -4.28
C SER A 122 3.94 -0.36 -4.45
N GLY A 123 3.26 -0.97 -3.48
CA GLY A 123 3.03 -2.41 -3.44
C GLY A 123 1.91 -2.93 -4.36
N ALA A 124 1.45 -4.14 -4.06
CA ALA A 124 0.37 -4.80 -4.77
C ALA A 124 -0.94 -4.00 -4.71
N SER A 125 -1.69 -4.02 -5.80
CA SER A 125 -3.04 -3.46 -5.90
C SER A 125 -4.06 -4.57 -5.61
N PRO A 126 -5.13 -4.33 -4.84
CA PRO A 126 -6.07 -5.38 -4.48
C PRO A 126 -7.05 -5.68 -5.62
N SER A 127 -7.10 -6.96 -6.00
CA SER A 127 -8.03 -7.50 -6.99
C SER A 127 -9.19 -8.23 -6.32
N SER A 128 -10.21 -8.58 -7.10
CA SER A 128 -11.37 -9.35 -6.61
C SER A 128 -10.93 -10.63 -5.91
N GLY A 129 -11.54 -10.94 -4.77
CA GLY A 129 -11.18 -12.10 -3.94
C GLY A 129 -9.89 -11.98 -3.12
N TYR A 130 -9.06 -10.93 -3.28
CA TYR A 130 -7.86 -10.74 -2.44
C TYR A 130 -8.25 -10.24 -1.04
N MET A 131 -7.48 -10.63 -0.02
CA MET A 131 -7.64 -10.09 1.34
C MET A 131 -6.73 -8.87 1.52
N VAL A 132 -7.32 -7.76 1.93
CA VAL A 132 -6.62 -6.51 2.23
C VAL A 132 -6.59 -6.32 3.74
N VAL A 133 -5.41 -6.01 4.28
CA VAL A 133 -5.21 -5.56 5.66
C VAL A 133 -4.82 -4.09 5.63
N PHE A 134 -5.53 -3.28 6.40
CA PHE A 134 -5.43 -1.83 6.37
C PHE A 134 -5.85 -1.22 7.70
N ASP A 135 -5.26 -0.09 8.05
CA ASP A 135 -5.75 0.75 9.11
C ASP A 135 -6.73 1.80 8.58
N VAL A 136 -7.74 2.11 9.41
CA VAL A 136 -8.86 2.96 9.02
C VAL A 136 -9.39 3.75 10.21
N LYS A 137 -9.65 5.04 9.97
CA LYS A 137 -10.39 5.92 10.87
C LYS A 137 -11.56 6.51 10.10
N GLY A 138 -12.78 6.25 10.54
CA GLY A 138 -14.03 6.78 10.00
C GLY A 138 -14.69 7.75 10.98
N GLN A 139 -15.09 8.91 10.48
CA GLN A 139 -15.85 9.92 11.21
C GLN A 139 -16.96 10.53 10.35
N VAL A 140 -17.99 11.09 10.96
CA VAL A 140 -19.05 11.80 10.22
C VAL A 140 -18.51 13.16 9.76
N HIS A 141 -18.58 13.43 8.46
CA HIS A 141 -18.01 14.64 7.88
C HIS A 141 -18.71 15.90 8.41
N GLY A 142 -17.94 16.93 8.75
CA GLY A 142 -18.44 18.13 9.44
C GLY A 142 -18.62 17.97 10.97
N THR A 143 -18.28 16.81 11.54
CA THR A 143 -18.25 16.60 12.99
C THR A 143 -16.92 15.95 13.43
N GLU A 144 -16.64 16.00 14.73
CA GLU A 144 -15.50 15.27 15.34
C GLU A 144 -15.89 13.86 15.81
N GLN A 145 -17.08 13.37 15.44
CA GLN A 145 -17.59 12.07 15.88
C GLN A 145 -16.95 10.92 15.10
N VAL A 146 -15.89 10.35 15.69
CA VAL A 146 -15.19 9.16 15.20
C VAL A 146 -15.99 7.91 15.59
N PHE A 147 -16.43 7.13 14.60
CA PHE A 147 -17.20 5.89 14.82
C PHE A 147 -16.39 4.62 14.57
N LEU A 148 -15.29 4.72 13.84
CA LEU A 148 -14.34 3.64 13.59
C LEU A 148 -12.93 4.23 13.69
N ASP A 149 -12.02 3.56 14.38
CA ASP A 149 -10.61 3.93 14.41
C ASP A 149 -9.79 2.71 14.81
N THR A 150 -9.01 2.17 13.88
CA THR A 150 -8.07 1.06 14.12
C THR A 150 -6.64 1.54 14.34
N PHE A 151 -6.34 2.82 14.14
CA PHE A 151 -4.98 3.32 14.34
C PHE A 151 -4.57 3.23 15.83
N GLY A 152 -3.35 2.72 16.05
CA GLY A 152 -2.73 2.65 17.37
C GLY A 152 -2.43 1.22 17.84
N SER A 153 -1.29 1.05 18.51
CA SER A 153 -0.63 -0.24 18.80
C SER A 153 -1.40 -1.27 19.65
N LYS A 154 -2.57 -0.91 20.20
CA LYS A 154 -3.45 -1.82 20.98
C LYS A 154 -4.71 -2.23 20.23
N LYS A 155 -4.98 -1.65 19.07
CA LYS A 155 -6.15 -1.94 18.24
C LYS A 155 -5.79 -2.98 17.18
N LYS A 156 -6.80 -3.65 16.64
CA LYS A 156 -6.63 -4.58 15.51
C LYS A 156 -6.94 -3.82 14.23
N SER A 157 -6.01 -3.86 13.27
CA SER A 157 -6.23 -3.36 11.91
C SER A 157 -7.44 -4.03 11.26
N ALA A 158 -8.09 -3.32 10.36
CA ALA A 158 -9.21 -3.87 9.61
C ALA A 158 -8.69 -4.85 8.55
N SER A 159 -9.51 -5.87 8.27
CA SER A 159 -9.31 -6.72 7.10
C SER A 159 -10.63 -6.98 6.39
N MET A 160 -10.56 -7.11 5.07
CA MET A 160 -11.69 -7.53 4.24
C MET A 160 -11.21 -8.29 3.01
N VAL A 161 -12.08 -9.11 2.45
CA VAL A 161 -11.90 -9.72 1.13
C VAL A 161 -12.62 -8.86 0.10
N MET A 162 -11.94 -8.48 -0.98
CA MET A 162 -12.52 -7.67 -2.05
C MET A 162 -13.67 -8.41 -2.74
N ASP A 163 -14.74 -7.68 -3.04
CA ASP A 163 -16.01 -8.18 -3.60
C ASP A 163 -16.76 -9.17 -2.68
N SER A 164 -16.41 -9.23 -1.39
CA SER A 164 -17.12 -10.02 -0.38
C SER A 164 -18.13 -9.18 0.42
N ARG A 165 -19.17 -9.84 0.93
CA ARG A 165 -20.23 -9.27 1.78
C ARG A 165 -20.63 -10.30 2.85
N PRO A 166 -21.09 -9.88 4.04
CA PRO A 166 -21.22 -8.50 4.52
C PRO A 166 -19.87 -7.87 4.89
N TYR A 167 -19.84 -6.54 5.02
CA TYR A 167 -18.68 -5.83 5.54
C TYR A 167 -18.61 -5.88 7.08
N SER A 168 -17.40 -5.73 7.62
CA SER A 168 -17.16 -5.50 9.05
C SER A 168 -17.81 -4.19 9.55
N LYS A 169 -18.14 -4.13 10.84
CA LYS A 169 -18.71 -2.92 11.47
C LYS A 169 -17.89 -1.67 11.14
N GLY A 170 -18.57 -0.60 10.73
CA GLY A 170 -17.96 0.69 10.40
C GLY A 170 -17.41 0.81 8.98
N LEU A 171 -17.35 -0.28 8.21
CA LEU A 171 -16.99 -0.24 6.78
C LEU A 171 -18.25 -0.11 5.91
N CYS A 172 -18.10 0.59 4.78
CA CYS A 172 -19.16 0.84 3.82
C CYS A 172 -18.66 0.64 2.37
N GLN A 173 -19.57 0.70 1.39
CA GLN A 173 -19.24 0.38 0.01
C GLN A 173 -18.27 1.36 -0.65
N GLY A 174 -18.28 2.62 -0.24
CA GLY A 174 -17.29 3.58 -0.71
C GLY A 174 -15.85 3.22 -0.33
N VAL A 175 -15.64 2.57 0.83
CA VAL A 175 -14.29 2.15 1.26
C VAL A 175 -13.73 1.11 0.30
N GLU A 176 -14.53 0.10 -0.07
CA GLU A 176 -14.15 -0.92 -1.05
C GLU A 176 -13.82 -0.32 -2.43
N TYR A 177 -14.61 0.64 -2.90
CA TYR A 177 -14.34 1.34 -4.17
C TYR A 177 -12.98 2.05 -4.15
N VAL A 178 -12.61 2.70 -3.05
CA VAL A 178 -11.32 3.37 -2.96
C VAL A 178 -10.18 2.38 -2.85
N LEU A 179 -10.31 1.34 -1.99
CA LEU A 179 -9.28 0.31 -1.81
C LEU A 179 -8.87 -0.32 -3.14
N ARG A 180 -9.80 -0.58 -4.07
CA ARG A 180 -9.52 -1.10 -5.43
C ARG A 180 -8.50 -0.26 -6.22
N SER A 181 -8.41 1.04 -5.95
CA SER A 181 -7.46 1.97 -6.60
C SER A 181 -6.21 2.28 -5.76
N MET A 182 -6.15 1.79 -4.52
CA MET A 182 -4.99 1.96 -3.64
C MET A 182 -3.98 0.82 -3.84
N LYS A 183 -2.74 1.07 -3.40
CA LYS A 183 -1.65 0.09 -3.35
C LYS A 183 -1.23 -0.11 -1.91
N ALA A 184 -0.66 -1.27 -1.59
CA ALA A 184 0.00 -1.49 -0.29
C ALA A 184 1.09 -0.44 -0.03
N GLY A 185 1.18 0.04 1.21
CA GLY A 185 1.94 1.23 1.63
C GLY A 185 1.27 2.58 1.31
N GLY A 186 0.01 2.58 0.84
CA GLY A 186 -0.70 3.80 0.43
C GLY A 186 -1.60 4.37 1.53
N LYS A 187 -1.58 5.70 1.71
CA LYS A 187 -2.38 6.45 2.68
C LYS A 187 -3.22 7.52 2.00
N ARG A 188 -4.52 7.56 2.31
CA ARG A 188 -5.49 8.40 1.61
C ARG A 188 -6.56 8.93 2.56
N ARG A 189 -6.94 10.20 2.39
CA ARG A 189 -8.16 10.76 2.99
C ARG A 189 -9.28 10.68 1.97
N VAL A 190 -10.46 10.25 2.38
CA VAL A 190 -11.61 9.95 1.51
C VAL A 190 -12.86 10.58 2.08
N ILE A 191 -13.62 11.25 1.24
CA ILE A 191 -14.97 11.74 1.55
C ILE A 191 -15.96 10.90 0.74
N ILE A 192 -16.79 10.13 1.44
CA ILE A 192 -17.75 9.18 0.88
C ILE A 192 -19.16 9.76 0.97
N PRO A 193 -19.90 9.92 -0.15
CA PRO A 193 -21.27 10.39 -0.14
C PRO A 193 -22.21 9.37 0.53
N PRO A 194 -23.36 9.80 1.09
CA PRO A 194 -24.28 8.92 1.80
C PRO A 194 -24.77 7.72 0.98
N SER A 195 -24.89 7.86 -0.34
CA SER A 195 -25.26 6.81 -1.29
C SER A 195 -24.33 5.59 -1.30
N LEU A 196 -23.07 5.77 -0.89
CA LEU A 196 -22.05 4.70 -0.78
C LEU A 196 -21.61 4.44 0.67
N GLY A 197 -22.15 5.22 1.61
CA GLY A 197 -21.97 5.09 3.06
C GLY A 197 -23.02 4.16 3.67
N PHE A 198 -23.75 4.67 4.67
CA PHE A 198 -24.84 3.94 5.34
C PHE A 198 -26.24 4.28 4.80
N GLY A 199 -26.35 5.22 3.85
CA GLY A 199 -27.62 5.68 3.29
C GLY A 199 -28.52 6.33 4.33
N ASP A 200 -29.84 6.19 4.16
CA ASP A 200 -30.85 6.74 5.09
C ASP A 200 -31.06 5.88 6.35
N LYS A 201 -30.15 4.94 6.62
CA LYS A 201 -30.21 4.11 7.82
C LYS A 201 -29.54 4.84 8.97
N ASN A 202 -30.25 4.94 10.07
CA ASN A 202 -29.64 5.22 11.36
C ASN A 202 -28.83 3.99 11.79
N VAL A 203 -27.53 4.16 12.05
CA VAL A 203 -26.65 3.05 12.45
C VAL A 203 -25.96 3.40 13.76
N GLU A 204 -26.20 2.56 14.77
CA GLU A 204 -25.53 2.62 16.08
C GLU A 204 -24.42 1.57 16.13
N PHE A 205 -23.21 1.99 16.51
CA PHE A 205 -22.05 1.10 16.61
C PHE A 205 -21.76 0.69 18.05
N GLU A 206 -21.77 1.69 18.93
CA GLU A 206 -21.57 1.62 20.38
C GLU A 206 -22.60 2.54 21.05
N PRO A 207 -22.92 2.37 22.35
CA PRO A 207 -23.93 3.18 23.04
C PRO A 207 -23.63 4.68 22.97
N GLY A 208 -24.52 5.45 22.33
CA GLY A 208 -24.34 6.90 22.10
C GLY A 208 -23.47 7.26 20.88
N LEU A 209 -22.98 6.26 20.13
CA LEU A 209 -22.25 6.43 18.87
C LEU A 209 -23.14 6.07 17.68
N GLN A 210 -23.97 7.03 17.32
CA GLN A 210 -24.98 6.93 16.26
C GLN A 210 -24.57 7.80 15.06
N ILE A 211 -24.59 7.22 13.85
CA ILE A 211 -24.45 7.97 12.60
C ILE A 211 -25.85 8.43 12.13
N PRO A 212 -26.06 9.74 11.87
CA PRO A 212 -27.31 10.24 11.32
C PRO A 212 -27.60 9.67 9.91
N PRO A 213 -28.89 9.54 9.53
CA PRO A 213 -29.26 9.12 8.18
C PRO A 213 -28.79 10.15 7.15
N SER A 214 -28.42 9.69 5.96
CA SER A 214 -27.91 10.53 4.86
C SER A 214 -26.64 11.34 5.19
N SER A 215 -25.86 10.93 6.20
CA SER A 215 -24.54 11.51 6.50
C SER A 215 -23.49 11.23 5.42
N THR A 216 -22.74 12.27 5.06
CA THR A 216 -21.45 12.12 4.37
C THR A 216 -20.39 11.65 5.38
N LEU A 217 -19.53 10.72 4.98
CA LEU A 217 -18.52 10.12 5.86
C LEU A 217 -17.12 10.54 5.41
N GLU A 218 -16.23 10.79 6.35
CA GLU A 218 -14.81 10.99 6.09
C GLU A 218 -14.01 9.82 6.66
N TYR A 219 -13.14 9.25 5.82
CA TYR A 219 -12.26 8.15 6.18
C TYR A 219 -10.81 8.49 5.92
N ILE A 220 -9.92 8.15 6.86
CA ILE A 220 -8.48 8.06 6.65
C ILE A 220 -8.15 6.57 6.53
N ILE A 221 -7.57 6.14 5.41
CA ILE A 221 -7.26 4.75 5.11
C ILE A 221 -5.76 4.63 4.85
N GLU A 222 -5.12 3.61 5.43
CA GLU A 222 -3.72 3.26 5.22
C GLU A 222 -3.61 1.76 4.94
N VAL A 223 -3.26 1.38 3.72
CA VAL A 223 -3.17 -0.04 3.33
C VAL A 223 -1.80 -0.58 3.72
N ASP A 224 -1.78 -1.55 4.64
CA ASP A 224 -0.56 -2.24 5.06
C ASP A 224 -0.19 -3.31 4.02
N THR A 225 -0.99 -4.38 3.93
CA THR A 225 -0.67 -5.57 3.14
C THR A 225 -1.85 -6.04 2.28
N VAL A 226 -1.57 -6.51 1.07
CA VAL A 226 -2.54 -7.17 0.17
C VAL A 226 -2.12 -8.62 -0.05
N TYR A 227 -2.96 -9.56 0.38
CA TYR A 227 -2.76 -11.00 0.21
C TYR A 227 -3.48 -11.50 -1.04
N CYS A 228 -2.70 -11.94 -2.02
CA CYS A 228 -3.20 -12.67 -3.19
C CYS A 228 -3.48 -14.13 -2.81
N PHE A 229 -4.73 -14.58 -2.96
CA PHE A 229 -5.04 -16.01 -2.98
C PHE A 229 -4.85 -16.54 -4.39
N GLN A 230 -3.59 -16.81 -4.73
CA GLN A 230 -3.28 -17.48 -5.97
C GLN A 230 -3.60 -18.96 -5.80
N THR A 231 -4.74 -19.41 -6.35
CA THR A 231 -5.09 -20.83 -6.39
C THR A 231 -4.02 -21.56 -7.20
N LEU A 232 -3.18 -22.34 -6.53
CA LEU A 232 -2.31 -23.32 -7.17
C LEU A 232 -3.21 -24.45 -7.67
N VAL A 233 -3.49 -24.42 -8.98
CA VAL A 233 -4.15 -25.49 -9.76
C VAL A 233 -3.11 -26.27 -10.54
#